data_AF-A0A8T4YUA9-F1
#
_entry.id   AF-A0A8T4YUA9-F1
#
_cell.length_a   1.000
_cell.length_b   1.000
_cell.length_c   1.000
_cell.angle_alpha   90.00
_cell.angle_beta   90.00
_cell.angle_gamma   90.00
#
_symmetry.space_group_name_H-M   'P 1'
#
loop_
_entity.id
_entity.type
_entity.pdbx_description
1 polymer ?
#
loop_
_entity_poly.entity_id
_entity_poly.type
_entity_poly.pdbx_seq_one_letter_code
_entity_poly.pdbx_strand_id
1 'polypeptide(L)'
;MDTQKLYRDWLILLSLAIILGGMIIAFSVEPYLLPLEEAFVSKWLLGLLGATVMGWAASMLLVSRYAFDQQLPQLLRMLLVGLLVWFVPDTLISAYFCAYFNVAINMVILVAAAIPLIAGERLLKGSIRNP
;
A
#
# COMPACT_ATOMS: atom_id res chain seq x y z
N MET A 1 -12.44 21.94 8.21
CA MET A 1 -12.08 21.00 7.12
C MET A 1 -12.86 19.72 7.36
N ASP A 2 -13.56 19.20 6.35
CA ASP A 2 -14.31 17.95 6.49
C ASP A 2 -13.34 16.79 6.81
N THR A 3 -13.54 16.13 7.95
CA THR A 3 -12.67 15.05 8.43
C THR A 3 -12.73 13.83 7.51
N GLN A 4 -13.88 13.58 6.87
CA GLN A 4 -14.01 12.53 5.87
C GLN A 4 -13.11 12.80 4.67
N LYS A 5 -13.15 14.04 4.17
CA LYS A 5 -12.30 14.49 3.07
C LYS A 5 -10.81 14.36 3.43
N LEU A 6 -10.41 14.70 4.66
CA LEU A 6 -9.03 14.53 5.11
C LEU A 6 -8.55 13.07 4.99
N TYR A 7 -9.28 12.10 5.53
CA TYR A 7 -8.85 10.70 5.48
C TYR A 7 -8.87 10.11 4.08
N ARG A 8 -9.84 10.51 3.26
CA ARG A 8 -9.89 10.13 1.85
C ARG A 8 -8.68 10.67 1.10
N ASP A 9 -8.43 11.97 1.19
CA ASP A 9 -7.35 12.63 0.45
C ASP A 9 -5.98 12.13 0.94
N TRP A 10 -5.84 11.81 2.23
CA TRP A 10 -4.65 11.14 2.77
C TRP A 10 -4.38 9.81 2.06
N LEU A 11 -5.36 8.90 2.01
CA LEU A 11 -5.18 7.59 1.38
C LEU A 11 -4.91 7.70 -0.13
N ILE A 12 -5.51 8.68 -0.80
CA ILE A 12 -5.23 8.99 -2.21
C ILE A 12 -3.76 9.41 -2.36
N LEU A 13 -3.29 10.39 -1.58
CA LEU A 13 -1.91 10.88 -1.66
C LEU A 13 -0.89 9.79 -1.35
N LEU A 14 -1.15 8.99 -0.31
CA LEU A 14 -0.31 7.84 0.03
C LEU A 14 -0.25 6.83 -1.11
N SER A 15 -1.40 6.48 -1.70
CA SER A 15 -1.45 5.53 -2.80
C SER A 15 -0.72 6.05 -4.04
N LEU A 16 -0.88 7.33 -4.38
CA LEU A 16 -0.15 7.96 -5.49
C LEU A 16 1.37 7.93 -5.25
N ALA A 17 1.82 8.23 -4.04
CA ALA A 17 3.23 8.17 -3.69
C ALA A 17 3.80 6.74 -3.85
N ILE A 18 3.05 5.72 -3.43
CA ILE A 18 3.46 4.32 -3.56
C ILE A 18 3.45 3.88 -5.03
N ILE A 19 2.47 4.31 -5.84
CA ILE A 19 2.45 4.05 -7.30
C ILE A 19 3.70 4.65 -7.96
N LEU A 20 4.05 5.89 -7.63
CA LEU A 20 5.25 6.54 -8.18
C LEU A 20 6.53 5.82 -7.74
N GLY A 21 6.63 5.41 -6.47
CA GLY A 21 7.75 4.60 -5.98
C GLY A 21 7.86 3.25 -6.70
N GLY A 22 6.74 2.55 -6.87
CA GLY A 22 6.68 1.28 -7.61
C GLY A 22 7.06 1.45 -9.08
N MET A 23 6.66 2.56 -9.70
CA MET A 23 7.06 2.91 -11.07
C MET A 23 8.58 3.10 -11.18
N ILE A 24 9.18 3.85 -10.25
CA ILE A 24 10.65 4.03 -10.21
C ILE A 24 11.33 2.66 -10.09
N ILE A 25 10.88 1.79 -9.19
CA ILE A 25 11.45 0.45 -9.01
C ILE A 25 11.29 -0.40 -10.28
N ALA A 26 10.09 -0.43 -10.86
CA ALA A 26 9.77 -1.27 -12.01
C ALA A 26 10.60 -0.91 -13.25
N PHE A 27 10.80 0.39 -13.50
CA PHE A 27 11.44 0.88 -14.71
C PHE A 27 12.92 1.26 -14.54
N SER A 28 13.49 1.10 -13.34
CA SER A 28 14.94 1.21 -13.14
C SER A 28 15.71 -0.04 -13.58
N VAL A 29 15.02 -1.03 -14.16
CA VAL A 29 15.60 -2.32 -14.56
C VAL A 29 15.94 -2.32 -16.05
N GLU A 30 17.24 -2.34 -16.36
CA GLU A 30 17.73 -2.48 -17.74
C GLU A 30 17.51 -3.90 -18.29
N PRO A 31 17.08 -4.06 -19.55
CA PRO A 31 16.89 -5.37 -20.16
C PRO A 31 18.24 -6.05 -20.43
N TYR A 32 18.48 -7.20 -19.77
CA TYR A 32 19.60 -8.10 -20.06
C TYR A 32 19.14 -9.22 -20.99
N LEU A 33 19.92 -9.46 -22.05
CA LEU A 33 19.61 -10.46 -23.09
C LEU A 33 20.03 -11.90 -22.73
N LEU A 34 20.70 -12.12 -21.60
CA LEU A 34 21.22 -13.44 -21.23
C LEU A 34 20.70 -13.90 -19.84
N PRO A 35 20.13 -15.11 -19.70
CA PRO A 35 19.30 -15.48 -18.54
C PRO A 35 20.06 -16.12 -17.37
N LEU A 36 21.39 -16.13 -17.38
CA LEU A 36 22.18 -17.06 -16.56
C LEU A 36 22.99 -16.43 -15.41
N GLU A 37 22.80 -15.14 -15.11
CA GLU A 37 23.48 -14.49 -13.97
C GLU A 37 22.50 -14.22 -12.83
N GLU A 38 22.94 -14.41 -11.57
CA GLU A 38 22.17 -14.07 -10.35
C GLU A 38 21.66 -12.61 -10.35
N ALA A 39 22.37 -11.74 -11.06
CA ALA A 39 21.99 -10.35 -11.31
C ALA A 39 20.70 -10.21 -12.12
N PHE A 40 20.44 -11.12 -13.07
CA PHE A 40 19.21 -11.13 -13.87
C PHE A 40 17.98 -11.42 -13.00
N VAL A 41 18.04 -12.48 -12.19
CA VAL A 41 16.93 -12.86 -11.30
C VAL A 41 16.60 -11.74 -10.32
N SER A 42 17.62 -11.12 -9.73
CA SER A 42 17.46 -10.01 -8.79
C SER A 42 16.80 -8.79 -9.45
N LYS A 43 17.24 -8.42 -10.65
CA LYS A 43 16.67 -7.31 -11.42
C LYS A 43 15.23 -7.59 -11.88
N TRP A 44 14.96 -8.79 -12.39
CA TRP A 44 13.61 -9.20 -12.77
C TRP A 44 12.64 -9.18 -11.57
N LEU A 45 13.08 -9.66 -10.40
CA LEU A 45 12.31 -9.61 -9.17
C LEU A 45 11.99 -8.18 -8.73
N LEU A 46 12.93 -7.23 -8.89
CA LEU A 46 12.67 -5.81 -8.63
C LEU A 46 11.64 -5.24 -9.61
N GLY A 47 11.76 -5.55 -10.89
CA GLY A 47 10.78 -5.17 -11.92
C GLY A 47 9.37 -5.64 -11.57
N LEU A 48 9.25 -6.93 -11.22
CA LEU A 48 8.00 -7.55 -10.80
C LEU A 48 7.45 -6.93 -9.51
N LEU A 49 8.31 -6.71 -8.50
CA LEU A 49 7.96 -6.06 -7.24
C LEU A 49 7.37 -4.68 -7.49
N GLY A 50 8.01 -3.85 -8.32
CA GLY A 50 7.52 -2.52 -8.66
C GLY A 50 6.12 -2.57 -9.28
N ALA A 51 5.91 -3.47 -10.26
CA ALA A 51 4.60 -3.66 -10.88
C ALA A 51 3.52 -4.14 -9.89
N THR A 52 3.86 -5.10 -9.00
CA THR A 52 2.93 -5.59 -7.98
C THR A 52 2.56 -4.50 -6.97
N VAL A 53 3.54 -3.72 -6.50
CA VAL A 53 3.32 -2.59 -5.57
C VAL A 53 2.43 -1.51 -6.20
N MET A 54 2.64 -1.20 -7.49
CA MET A 54 1.76 -0.29 -8.23
C MET A 54 0.32 -0.80 -8.29
N GLY A 55 0.11 -2.08 -8.61
CA GLY A 55 -1.22 -2.69 -8.66
C GLY A 55 -1.92 -2.70 -7.31
N TRP A 56 -1.19 -3.00 -6.23
CA TRP A 56 -1.70 -2.96 -4.87
C TRP A 56 -2.09 -1.54 -4.44
N ALA A 57 -1.24 -0.55 -4.72
CA ALA A 57 -1.52 0.84 -4.39
C ALA A 57 -2.66 1.43 -5.25
N ALA A 58 -2.77 1.05 -6.52
CA ALA A 58 -3.93 1.41 -7.35
C ALA A 58 -5.23 0.84 -6.77
N SER A 59 -5.21 -0.39 -6.25
CA SER A 59 -6.36 -1.00 -5.57
C SER A 59 -6.74 -0.23 -4.31
N MET A 60 -5.75 0.14 -3.48
CA MET A 60 -5.95 1.00 -2.31
C MET A 60 -6.60 2.34 -2.71
N LEU A 61 -6.09 3.00 -3.75
CA LEU A 61 -6.59 4.28 -4.25
C LEU A 61 -8.06 4.20 -4.66
N LEU A 62 -8.41 3.23 -5.50
CA LEU A 62 -9.74 3.10 -6.07
C LEU A 62 -10.77 2.66 -5.02
N VAL A 63 -10.43 1.64 -4.22
CA VAL A 63 -11.34 1.10 -3.21
C VAL A 63 -11.55 2.10 -2.07
N SER A 64 -10.51 2.77 -1.59
CA SER A 64 -10.67 3.75 -0.51
C SER A 64 -11.51 4.94 -0.95
N ARG A 65 -11.25 5.49 -2.15
CA ARG A 65 -12.07 6.56 -2.73
C ARG A 65 -13.54 6.14 -2.81
N TYR A 66 -13.81 4.97 -3.38
CA TYR A 66 -15.16 4.45 -3.50
C TYR A 66 -15.82 4.22 -2.13
N ALA A 67 -15.07 3.73 -1.14
CA ALA A 67 -15.54 3.53 0.22
C ALA A 67 -16.01 4.84 0.88
N PHE A 68 -15.27 5.93 0.71
CA PHE A 68 -15.69 7.23 1.24
C PHE A 68 -16.84 7.85 0.45
N ASP A 69 -16.80 7.77 -0.88
CA ASP A 69 -17.83 8.37 -1.74
C ASP A 69 -19.20 7.67 -1.55
N GLN A 70 -19.21 6.37 -1.25
CA GLN A 70 -20.43 5.57 -1.03
C GLN A 70 -20.73 5.27 0.45
N GLN A 71 -19.94 5.83 1.38
CA GLN A 71 -20.05 5.55 2.83
C GLN A 71 -20.04 4.04 3.18
N LEU A 72 -19.09 3.28 2.64
CA LEU A 72 -18.96 1.83 2.85
C LEU A 72 -17.78 1.51 3.79
N PRO A 73 -17.96 1.53 5.13
CA PRO A 73 -16.86 1.29 6.08
C PRO A 73 -16.24 -0.10 5.96
N GLN A 74 -17.00 -1.09 5.48
CA GLN A 74 -16.53 -2.46 5.32
C GLN A 74 -15.35 -2.55 4.33
N LEU A 75 -15.33 -1.71 3.30
CA LEU A 75 -14.24 -1.67 2.32
C LEU A 75 -12.94 -1.17 2.95
N LEU A 76 -12.98 -0.18 3.84
CA LEU A 76 -11.80 0.28 4.58
C LEU A 76 -11.25 -0.82 5.49
N ARG A 77 -12.13 -1.61 6.11
CA ARG A 77 -11.72 -2.77 6.91
C ARG A 77 -11.08 -3.86 6.05
N MET A 78 -11.60 -4.13 4.85
CA MET A 78 -11.00 -5.09 3.92
C MET A 78 -9.59 -4.65 3.50
N LEU A 79 -9.39 -3.37 3.21
CA LEU A 79 -8.07 -2.79 2.93
C LEU A 79 -7.12 -2.91 4.12
N LEU A 80 -7.60 -2.69 5.35
CA LEU A 80 -6.81 -2.87 6.56
C LEU A 80 -6.37 -4.33 6.75
N VAL A 81 -7.25 -5.29 6.50
CA VAL A 81 -6.88 -6.72 6.53
C VAL A 81 -5.82 -7.02 5.48
N GLY A 82 -5.98 -6.53 4.25
CA GLY A 82 -4.97 -6.69 3.20
C GLY A 82 -3.61 -6.09 3.57
N LEU A 83 -3.61 -4.89 4.18
CA LEU A 83 -2.40 -4.24 4.70
C LEU A 83 -1.68 -5.10 5.74
N LEU A 84 -2.42 -5.67 6.71
CA LEU A 84 -1.85 -6.51 7.76
C LEU A 84 -1.33 -7.84 7.22
N VAL A 85 -2.06 -8.46 6.28
CA VAL A 85 -1.66 -9.71 5.62
C VAL A 85 -0.38 -9.54 4.81
N TRP A 86 -0.15 -8.38 4.19
CA TRP A 86 1.13 -8.06 3.55
C TRP A 86 2.22 -7.72 4.59
N PHE A 87 1.92 -6.82 5.52
CA PHE A 87 2.90 -6.27 6.48
C PHE A 87 3.57 -7.36 7.32
N VAL A 88 2.81 -8.32 7.86
CA VAL A 88 3.34 -9.34 8.77
C VAL A 88 4.41 -10.22 8.11
N PRO A 89 4.13 -10.97 7.02
CA PRO A 89 5.13 -11.82 6.39
C PRO A 89 6.29 -11.01 5.83
N ASP A 90 6.03 -9.88 5.15
CA ASP A 90 7.09 -9.08 4.53
C ASP A 90 8.08 -8.54 5.58
N THR A 91 7.56 -8.03 6.70
CA THR A 91 8.39 -7.50 7.79
C THR A 91 9.15 -8.59 8.53
N LEU A 92 8.52 -9.73 8.81
CA LEU A 92 9.18 -10.85 9.50
C LEU A 92 10.30 -11.46 8.65
N ILE A 93 10.05 -11.66 7.35
CA ILE A 93 11.07 -12.14 6.41
C ILE A 93 12.22 -11.13 6.33
N SER A 94 11.90 -9.84 6.20
CA SER A 94 12.92 -8.77 6.14
C SER A 94 13.77 -8.71 7.40
N ALA A 95 13.17 -8.84 8.58
CA ALA A 95 13.89 -8.89 9.84
C ALA A 95 14.79 -10.13 9.94
N TYR A 96 14.29 -11.30 9.52
CA TYR A 96 15.05 -12.55 9.50
C TYR A 96 16.31 -12.46 8.64
N PHE A 97 16.23 -11.81 7.47
CA PHE A 97 17.36 -11.58 6.56
C PHE A 97 18.15 -10.29 6.86
N CYS A 98 17.95 -9.65 8.02
CA CYS A 98 18.62 -8.40 8.41
C CYS A 98 18.41 -7.21 7.45
N ALA A 99 17.35 -7.22 6.64
CA ALA A 99 16.97 -6.15 5.73
C ALA A 99 16.24 -5.01 6.47
N TYR A 100 16.89 -4.41 7.47
CA TYR A 100 16.27 -3.42 8.37
C TYR A 100 15.75 -2.17 7.68
N PHE A 101 16.34 -1.80 6.53
CA PHE A 101 15.81 -0.71 5.71
C PHE A 101 14.37 -1.00 5.24
N ASN A 102 14.08 -2.24 4.83
CA ASN A 102 12.73 -2.64 4.42
C ASN A 102 11.77 -2.71 5.62
N VAL A 103 12.25 -3.20 6.78
CA VAL A 103 11.47 -3.17 8.03
C VAL A 103 11.01 -1.75 8.38
N ALA A 104 11.91 -0.75 8.26
CA ALA A 104 11.57 0.64 8.51
C ALA A 104 10.51 1.17 7.52
N ILE A 105 10.64 0.87 6.23
CA ILE A 105 9.64 1.25 5.21
C ILE A 105 8.28 0.63 5.53
N ASN A 106 8.24 -0.66 5.87
CA ASN A 106 7.00 -1.35 6.21
C ASN A 106 6.29 -0.72 7.41
N MET A 107 7.05 -0.31 8.43
CA MET A 107 6.50 0.39 9.60
C MET A 107 5.90 1.74 9.20
N VAL A 108 6.58 2.51 8.33
CA VAL A 108 6.06 3.79 7.84
C VAL A 108 4.77 3.58 7.05
N ILE A 109 4.73 2.61 6.13
CA ILE A 109 3.53 2.30 5.34
C ILE A 109 2.39 1.83 6.24
N LEU A 110 2.67 0.96 7.21
CA LEU A 110 1.67 0.48 8.17
C LEU A 110 1.03 1.65 8.91
N VAL A 111 1.83 2.54 9.49
CA VAL A 111 1.31 3.69 10.25
C VAL A 111 0.56 4.66 9.33
N ALA A 112 1.15 5.00 8.19
CA ALA A 112 0.57 5.96 7.24
C ALA A 112 -0.76 5.48 6.66
N ALA A 113 -0.93 4.18 6.44
CA ALA A 113 -2.18 3.60 5.92
C ALA A 113 -3.18 3.24 7.03
N ALA A 114 -2.74 2.64 8.13
CA ALA A 114 -3.65 2.15 9.18
C ALA A 114 -4.40 3.30 9.87
N ILE A 115 -3.75 4.46 10.07
CA ILE A 115 -4.39 5.62 10.70
C ILE A 115 -5.67 6.04 9.94
N PRO A 116 -5.61 6.44 8.66
CA PRO A 116 -6.81 6.86 7.93
C PRO A 116 -7.78 5.70 7.67
N LEU A 117 -7.32 4.45 7.55
CA LEU A 117 -8.21 3.29 7.42
C LEU A 117 -9.07 3.06 8.66
N ILE A 118 -8.45 3.02 9.85
CA ILE A 118 -9.16 2.78 11.11
C ILE A 118 -10.02 4.00 11.48
N ALA A 119 -9.47 5.20 11.38
CA ALA A 119 -10.20 6.41 11.70
C ALA A 119 -11.36 6.64 10.71
N GLY A 120 -11.12 6.44 9.42
CA GLY A 120 -12.15 6.51 8.38
C GLY A 120 -13.26 5.48 8.57
N GLU A 121 -12.93 4.23 8.88
CA GLU A 121 -13.94 3.19 9.16
C GLU A 121 -14.85 3.60 10.32
N ARG A 122 -14.27 4.09 11.42
CA ARG A 122 -15.03 4.54 12.60
C ARG A 122 -15.91 5.75 12.28
N LEU A 123 -15.37 6.72 11.52
CA LEU A 123 -16.09 7.91 11.08
C LEU A 123 -17.34 7.53 10.27
N LEU A 124 -17.17 6.69 9.24
CA LEU A 124 -18.28 6.27 8.37
C LEU A 124 -19.34 5.46 9.15
N LYS A 125 -18.94 4.57 10.06
CA LYS A 125 -19.89 3.86 10.93
C LYS A 125 -20.68 4.81 11.84
N GLY A 126 -20.06 5.89 12.31
CA GLY A 126 -20.72 6.92 13.12
C GLY A 126 -21.79 7.67 12.32
N SER A 127 -21.45 8.08 11.09
CA SER A 127 -22.37 8.75 10.17
C SER A 127 -23.60 7.91 9.84
N ILE A 128 -23.43 6.60 9.60
CA ILE A 128 -24.56 5.69 9.30
C ILE A 128 -25.49 5.51 10.51
N ARG A 129 -24.94 5.53 11.73
CA ARG A 129 -25.73 5.32 12.96
C ARG A 129 -26.51 6.57 13.39
N ASN A 130 -26.01 7.75 13.06
CA ASN A 130 -26.60 9.05 13.44
C ASN A 130 -26.72 9.94 12.19
N PRO A 131 -27.74 9.69 11.33
CA PRO A 131 -27.91 10.39 10.04
C PRO A 131 -28.30 11.86 10.18
#